data_AF-A0A382XI31-F1
#
_entry.id   AF-A0A382XI31-F1
#
_cell.length_a   1.000
_cell.length_b   1.000
_cell.length_c   1.000
_cell.angle_alpha   90.00
_cell.angle_beta   90.00
_cell.angle_gamma   90.00
#
_symmetry.space_group_name_H-M   'P 1'
#
loop_
_entity.id
_entity.type
_entity.pdbx_description
1 polymer ?
#
loop_
_entity_poly.entity_id
_entity_poly.type
_entity_poly.pdbx_seq_one_letter_code
_entity_poly.pdbx_strand_id
1 'polypeptide(L)'
;LKSNLEAYDNALESKSALVNFVEFVPTEEEALEDERINAETSSNLKRQVQMTLAAFQAGVASAADLFMGGYDTHNAHDALHEPLFSHLTESIELLWNKADEAGFADRLTLVIGSDFGRTPNYNADDGKDHWPIGSVIVMEQNASWGNRVAGETDEGHNAYSINPTTLRRDDSNGTIIYPKHVHKALRRHLGLENTVVDADFQFVNTEDFAFFS
;
A
#
# COMPACT_ATOMS: atom_id res chain seq x y z
N LEU A 1 14.32 -1.16 34.28
CA LEU A 1 13.26 -1.38 35.30
C LEU A 1 12.46 -0.10 35.56
N LYS A 2 13.07 1.00 36.04
CA LYS A 2 12.37 2.29 36.24
C LYS A 2 11.81 2.90 34.93
N SER A 3 12.58 2.87 33.85
CA SER A 3 12.15 3.30 32.51
C SER A 3 10.96 2.51 31.95
N ASN A 4 10.88 1.21 32.25
CA ASN A 4 9.81 0.35 31.77
C ASN A 4 8.52 0.58 32.56
N LEU A 5 8.63 0.91 33.86
CA LEU A 5 7.50 1.28 34.69
C LEU A 5 6.93 2.64 34.28
N GLU A 6 7.81 3.63 34.03
CA GLU A 6 7.41 4.96 33.54
C GLU A 6 6.78 4.87 32.13
N ALA A 7 7.30 4.03 31.23
CA ALA A 7 6.67 3.79 29.93
C ALA A 7 5.30 3.12 30.06
N TYR A 8 5.14 2.18 31.00
CA TYR A 8 3.87 1.52 31.28
C TYR A 8 2.83 2.48 31.87
N ASP A 9 3.21 3.29 32.85
CA ASP A 9 2.32 4.29 33.46
C ASP A 9 1.93 5.37 32.44
N ASN A 10 2.87 5.87 31.64
CA ASN A 10 2.56 6.80 30.53
C ASN A 10 1.61 6.17 29.49
N ALA A 11 1.76 4.88 29.18
CA ALA A 11 0.86 4.17 28.28
C ALA A 11 -0.56 4.01 28.88
N LEU A 12 -0.68 3.83 30.20
CA LEU A 12 -1.95 3.80 30.90
C LEU A 12 -2.63 5.18 30.93
N GLU A 13 -1.88 6.25 31.20
CA GLU A 13 -2.40 7.62 31.19
C GLU A 13 -2.81 8.07 29.78
N SER A 14 -2.11 7.61 28.75
CA SER A 14 -2.43 7.88 27.34
C SER A 14 -3.69 7.16 26.83
N LYS A 15 -4.31 6.29 27.64
CA LYS A 15 -5.58 5.62 27.27
C LYS A 15 -6.77 6.58 27.15
N SER A 16 -6.68 7.81 27.65
CA SER A 16 -7.73 8.81 27.47
C SER A 16 -8.02 9.09 25.99
N ALA A 17 -7.01 9.01 25.11
CA ALA A 17 -7.20 9.12 23.67
C ALA A 17 -8.00 7.95 23.08
N LEU A 18 -7.93 6.76 23.68
CA LEU A 18 -8.71 5.58 23.28
C LEU A 18 -10.17 5.64 23.72
N VAL A 19 -10.50 6.43 24.74
CA VAL A 19 -11.90 6.62 25.17
C VAL A 19 -12.71 7.24 24.03
N ASN A 20 -12.13 8.22 23.33
CA ASN A 20 -12.77 8.86 22.19
C ASN A 20 -12.80 7.94 20.96
N PHE A 21 -11.84 7.01 20.82
CA PHE A 21 -11.83 6.05 19.72
C PHE A 21 -13.04 5.11 19.73
N VAL A 22 -13.55 4.73 20.91
CA VAL A 22 -14.73 3.86 21.04
C VAL A 22 -15.93 4.40 20.27
N GLU A 23 -16.08 5.73 20.17
CA GLU A 23 -17.18 6.37 19.44
C GLU A 23 -17.09 6.16 17.91
N PHE A 24 -15.91 5.84 17.40
CA PHE A 24 -15.65 5.60 15.97
C PHE A 24 -15.58 4.11 15.62
N VAL A 25 -15.45 3.22 16.62
CA VAL A 25 -15.42 1.78 16.38
C VAL A 25 -16.83 1.31 15.98
N PRO A 26 -17.00 0.67 14.81
CA PRO A 26 -18.29 0.15 14.41
C PRO A 26 -18.79 -0.88 15.43
N THR A 27 -20.09 -0.87 15.71
CA THR A 27 -20.72 -1.96 16.46
C THR A 27 -20.61 -3.28 15.69
N GLU A 28 -20.86 -4.40 16.36
CA GLU A 28 -20.86 -5.72 15.70
C GLU A 28 -21.84 -5.79 14.52
N GLU A 29 -22.97 -5.08 14.59
CA GLU A 29 -23.97 -5.00 13.51
C GLU A 29 -23.53 -4.11 12.34
N GLU A 30 -22.66 -3.12 12.60
CA GLU A 30 -22.14 -2.19 11.57
C GLU A 30 -20.81 -2.64 10.97
N ALA A 31 -20.13 -3.59 11.62
CA ALA A 31 -18.83 -4.09 11.19
C ALA A 31 -18.99 -4.85 9.86
N LEU A 32 -18.15 -4.51 8.88
CA LEU A 32 -18.16 -5.20 7.60
C LEU A 32 -17.71 -6.66 7.78
N GLU A 33 -18.47 -7.58 7.21
CA GLU A 33 -18.24 -9.02 7.33
C GLU A 33 -17.00 -9.48 6.55
N ASP A 34 -16.52 -10.68 6.90
CA ASP A 34 -15.53 -11.39 6.07
C ASP A 34 -16.20 -11.90 4.80
N GLU A 35 -15.56 -11.66 3.66
CA GLU A 35 -16.08 -12.08 2.36
C GLU A 35 -15.31 -13.30 1.85
N ARG A 36 -16.07 -14.31 1.39
CA ARG A 36 -15.50 -15.43 0.65
C ARG A 36 -15.25 -15.01 -0.79
N ILE A 37 -13.99 -14.79 -1.16
CA ILE A 37 -13.64 -14.18 -2.46
C ILE A 37 -13.58 -15.21 -3.59
N ASN A 38 -13.04 -16.39 -3.31
CA ASN A 38 -12.95 -17.50 -4.27
C ASN A 38 -12.95 -18.85 -3.50
N ALA A 39 -12.58 -19.95 -4.16
CA ALA A 39 -12.56 -21.29 -3.55
C ALA A 39 -11.45 -21.52 -2.51
N GLU A 40 -10.53 -20.59 -2.30
CA GLU A 40 -9.38 -20.75 -1.39
C GLU A 40 -9.15 -19.54 -0.46
N THR A 41 -9.60 -18.35 -0.86
CA THR A 41 -9.40 -17.10 -0.13
C THR A 41 -10.69 -16.56 0.48
N SER A 42 -10.61 -16.17 1.75
CA SER A 42 -11.54 -15.23 2.38
C SER A 42 -10.77 -13.97 2.77
N SER A 43 -11.43 -12.82 2.73
CA SER A 43 -10.81 -11.52 2.99
C SER A 43 -11.63 -10.72 3.98
N ASN A 44 -10.93 -10.03 4.87
CA ASN A 44 -11.51 -9.03 5.77
C ASN A 44 -11.03 -7.61 5.42
N LEU A 45 -10.50 -7.40 4.20
CA LEU A 45 -9.87 -6.14 3.79
C LEU A 45 -10.83 -4.94 3.95
N LYS A 46 -12.10 -5.08 3.58
CA LYS A 46 -13.10 -4.01 3.76
C LYS A 46 -13.29 -3.64 5.25
N ARG A 47 -13.24 -4.61 6.17
CA ARG A 47 -13.25 -4.32 7.62
C ARG A 47 -11.96 -3.66 8.09
N GLN A 48 -10.80 -4.08 7.57
CA GLN A 48 -9.53 -3.40 7.86
C GLN A 48 -9.57 -1.92 7.42
N VAL A 49 -10.15 -1.64 6.25
CA VAL A 49 -10.40 -0.26 5.77
C VAL A 49 -11.31 0.50 6.74
N GLN A 50 -12.46 -0.07 7.13
CA GLN A 50 -13.38 0.56 8.06
C GLN A 50 -12.70 0.94 9.40
N MET A 51 -11.94 0.00 9.99
CA MET A 51 -11.23 0.23 11.25
C MET A 51 -10.11 1.27 11.11
N THR A 52 -9.41 1.27 9.98
CA THR A 52 -8.35 2.25 9.69
C THR A 52 -8.90 3.66 9.63
N LEU A 53 -10.00 3.85 8.89
CA LEU A 53 -10.63 5.17 8.75
C LEU A 53 -11.20 5.65 10.09
N ALA A 54 -11.79 4.78 10.90
CA ALA A 54 -12.21 5.10 12.26
C ALA A 54 -11.04 5.59 13.13
N ALA A 55 -9.87 4.93 13.04
CA ALA A 55 -8.68 5.32 13.78
C ALA A 55 -8.13 6.69 13.32
N PHE A 56 -8.20 6.97 12.02
CA PHE A 56 -7.80 8.26 11.46
C PHE A 56 -8.78 9.38 11.86
N GLN A 57 -10.09 9.14 11.82
CA GLN A 57 -11.11 10.10 12.26
C GLN A 57 -10.96 10.45 13.74
N ALA A 58 -10.69 9.45 14.58
CA ALA A 58 -10.47 9.64 16.01
C ALA A 58 -9.14 10.35 16.32
N GLY A 59 -8.25 10.50 15.34
CA GLY A 59 -6.91 11.09 15.51
C GLY A 59 -5.96 10.21 16.33
N VAL A 60 -6.24 8.91 16.46
CA VAL A 60 -5.41 7.97 17.23
C VAL A 60 -4.37 7.24 16.37
N ALA A 61 -4.50 7.34 15.04
CA ALA A 61 -3.51 6.85 14.08
C ALA A 61 -3.32 7.85 12.94
N SER A 62 -2.11 7.87 12.38
CA SER A 62 -1.75 8.64 11.18
C SER A 62 -1.28 7.77 10.02
N ALA A 63 -1.12 6.46 10.26
CA ALA A 63 -0.72 5.46 9.28
C ALA A 63 -1.27 4.09 9.72
N ALA A 64 -1.51 3.21 8.75
CA ALA A 64 -1.93 1.83 8.97
C ALA A 64 -1.45 0.95 7.81
N ASP A 65 -1.08 -0.28 8.11
CA ASP A 65 -0.78 -1.31 7.12
C ASP A 65 -1.96 -2.27 7.02
N LEU A 66 -2.47 -2.44 5.81
CA LEU A 66 -3.54 -3.38 5.50
C LEU A 66 -2.97 -4.51 4.65
N PHE A 67 -3.53 -5.71 4.80
CA PHE A 67 -3.05 -6.90 4.11
C PHE A 67 -4.19 -7.71 3.51
N MET A 68 -3.97 -8.23 2.31
CA MET A 68 -4.83 -9.19 1.65
C MET A 68 -3.97 -10.26 0.96
N GLY A 69 -4.23 -11.53 1.26
CA GLY A 69 -3.57 -12.67 0.64
C GLY A 69 -4.32 -13.21 -0.58
N GLY A 70 -3.86 -14.37 -1.08
CA GLY A 70 -4.53 -15.13 -2.14
C GLY A 70 -3.91 -15.00 -3.53
N TYR A 71 -2.96 -14.08 -3.74
CA TYR A 71 -2.36 -13.81 -5.05
C TYR A 71 -1.28 -14.82 -5.49
N ASP A 72 -0.80 -15.69 -4.60
CA ASP A 72 0.23 -16.70 -4.89
C ASP A 72 -0.37 -18.00 -5.48
N THR A 73 -1.03 -17.89 -6.63
CA THR A 73 -1.78 -19.00 -7.23
C THR A 73 -0.91 -19.82 -8.19
N HIS A 74 -0.51 -21.02 -7.75
CA HIS A 74 0.31 -21.99 -8.50
C HIS A 74 -0.51 -23.04 -9.25
N ASN A 75 -1.83 -22.95 -9.19
CA ASN A 75 -2.78 -23.70 -10.00
C ASN A 75 -4.04 -22.84 -10.20
N ALA A 76 -4.89 -23.21 -11.17
CA ALA A 76 -6.19 -22.58 -11.42
C ALA A 76 -6.16 -21.04 -11.36
N HIS A 77 -5.10 -20.43 -11.92
CA HIS A 77 -4.71 -19.05 -11.65
C HIS A 77 -5.84 -18.06 -11.90
N ASP A 78 -6.53 -18.17 -13.03
CA ASP A 78 -7.58 -17.21 -13.40
C ASP A 78 -8.76 -17.26 -12.43
N ALA A 79 -9.23 -18.47 -12.10
CA ALA A 79 -10.38 -18.67 -11.20
C ALA A 79 -10.10 -18.20 -9.77
N LEU A 80 -8.85 -18.29 -9.32
CA LEU A 80 -8.45 -17.85 -7.99
C LEU A 80 -8.03 -16.37 -7.97
N HIS A 81 -7.34 -15.88 -8.99
CA HIS A 81 -6.68 -14.57 -8.95
C HIS A 81 -7.57 -13.43 -9.45
N GLU A 82 -8.44 -13.66 -10.44
CA GLU A 82 -9.34 -12.62 -10.98
C GLU A 82 -10.29 -12.04 -9.92
N PRO A 83 -11.00 -12.85 -9.10
CA PRO A 83 -11.92 -12.31 -8.10
C PRO A 83 -11.23 -11.43 -7.04
N LEU A 84 -9.94 -11.66 -6.78
CA LEU A 84 -9.16 -10.86 -5.83
C LEU A 84 -9.00 -9.42 -6.31
N PHE A 85 -8.85 -9.19 -7.62
CA PHE A 85 -8.74 -7.83 -8.15
C PHE A 85 -10.05 -7.06 -8.06
N SER A 86 -11.18 -7.72 -8.27
CA SER A 86 -12.50 -7.10 -8.06
C SER A 86 -12.66 -6.68 -6.59
N HIS A 87 -12.39 -7.60 -5.65
CA HIS A 87 -12.48 -7.29 -4.22
C HIS A 87 -11.49 -6.20 -3.78
N LEU A 88 -10.26 -6.19 -4.31
CA LEU A 88 -9.30 -5.12 -4.05
C LEU A 88 -9.81 -3.77 -4.57
N THR A 89 -10.34 -3.72 -5.79
CA THR A 89 -10.88 -2.49 -6.40
C THR A 89 -12.07 -1.95 -5.61
N GLU A 90 -13.01 -2.82 -5.22
CA GLU A 90 -14.14 -2.44 -4.35
C GLU A 90 -13.66 -1.93 -2.97
N SER A 91 -12.60 -2.52 -2.42
CA SER A 91 -12.03 -2.08 -1.14
C SER A 91 -11.34 -0.72 -1.24
N ILE A 92 -10.69 -0.43 -2.37
CA ILE A 92 -10.11 0.89 -2.67
C ILE A 92 -11.22 1.92 -2.83
N GLU A 93 -12.29 1.60 -3.54
CA GLU A 93 -13.46 2.48 -3.69
C GLU A 93 -14.11 2.78 -2.33
N LEU A 94 -14.32 1.74 -1.51
CA LEU A 94 -14.82 1.90 -0.15
C LEU A 94 -13.94 2.85 0.68
N LEU A 95 -12.62 2.70 0.59
CA LEU A 95 -11.66 3.54 1.32
C LEU A 95 -11.80 5.01 0.93
N TRP A 96 -11.82 5.31 -0.37
CA TRP A 96 -11.94 6.68 -0.85
C TRP A 96 -13.31 7.30 -0.56
N ASN A 97 -14.40 6.56 -0.78
CA ASN A 97 -15.75 7.04 -0.50
C ASN A 97 -15.91 7.39 0.99
N LYS A 98 -15.46 6.50 1.89
CA LYS A 98 -15.56 6.74 3.33
C LYS A 98 -14.61 7.84 3.83
N ALA A 99 -13.43 7.98 3.23
CA ALA A 99 -12.52 9.09 3.55
C ALA A 99 -13.11 10.44 3.10
N ASP A 100 -13.85 10.47 1.99
CA ASP A 100 -14.53 11.68 1.49
C ASP A 100 -15.73 12.04 2.36
N GLU A 101 -16.58 11.06 2.71
CA GLU A 101 -17.68 11.22 3.69
C GLU A 101 -17.19 11.77 5.03
N ALA A 102 -15.99 11.36 5.43
CA ALA A 102 -15.35 11.78 6.67
C ALA A 102 -14.61 13.13 6.58
N GLY A 103 -14.47 13.69 5.38
CA GLY A 103 -13.84 14.99 5.15
C GLY A 103 -12.31 15.02 5.32
N PHE A 104 -11.61 13.90 5.06
CA PHE A 104 -10.15 13.87 5.09
C PHE A 104 -9.49 13.21 3.87
N ALA A 105 -10.26 12.85 2.83
CA ALA A 105 -9.73 12.26 1.60
C ALA A 105 -8.60 13.10 0.96
N ASP A 106 -8.67 14.43 1.06
CA ASP A 106 -7.69 15.36 0.50
C ASP A 106 -6.32 15.33 1.21
N ARG A 107 -6.24 14.62 2.33
CA ARG A 107 -5.02 14.44 3.13
C ARG A 107 -4.56 12.98 3.20
N LEU A 108 -5.16 12.08 2.41
CA LEU A 108 -4.85 10.66 2.42
C LEU A 108 -3.89 10.32 1.27
N THR A 109 -2.80 9.62 1.60
CA THR A 109 -1.92 8.95 0.63
C THR A 109 -2.14 7.45 0.74
N LEU A 110 -2.63 6.82 -0.32
CA LEU A 110 -2.76 5.36 -0.41
C LEU A 110 -1.60 4.79 -1.23
N VAL A 111 -0.84 3.86 -0.64
CA VAL A 111 0.24 3.13 -1.31
C VAL A 111 -0.15 1.65 -1.35
N ILE A 112 -0.18 1.07 -2.55
CA ILE A 112 -0.50 -0.33 -2.78
C ILE A 112 0.71 -0.98 -3.42
N GLY A 113 1.21 -2.06 -2.83
CA GLY A 113 2.36 -2.80 -3.33
C GLY A 113 2.20 -4.30 -3.13
N SER A 114 3.04 -5.05 -3.84
CA SER A 114 3.20 -6.50 -3.71
C SER A 114 4.68 -6.82 -3.52
N ASP A 115 4.98 -7.96 -2.92
CA ASP A 115 6.34 -8.48 -2.75
C ASP A 115 6.91 -9.08 -4.06
N PHE A 116 6.05 -9.68 -4.88
CA PHE A 116 6.37 -10.19 -6.22
C PHE A 116 5.21 -10.02 -7.22
N GLY A 117 5.51 -10.21 -8.51
CA GLY A 117 4.53 -10.37 -9.59
C GLY A 117 4.33 -11.84 -9.98
N ARG A 118 3.49 -12.08 -11.01
CA ARG A 118 3.29 -13.41 -11.61
C ARG A 118 3.95 -13.50 -12.98
N THR A 119 4.47 -14.67 -13.31
CA THR A 119 5.06 -14.93 -14.64
C THR A 119 4.10 -14.55 -15.76
N PRO A 120 4.59 -14.09 -16.94
CA PRO A 120 3.72 -13.82 -18.08
C PRO A 120 3.11 -15.09 -18.70
N ASN A 121 3.56 -16.28 -18.29
CA ASN A 121 3.13 -17.59 -18.79
C ASN A 121 2.56 -18.47 -17.67
N TYR A 122 1.71 -19.42 -18.05
CA TYR A 122 1.22 -20.46 -17.14
C TYR A 122 2.25 -21.58 -16.94
N ASN A 123 2.21 -22.19 -15.76
CA ASN A 123 2.94 -23.43 -15.45
C ASN A 123 2.10 -24.66 -15.87
N ALA A 124 2.55 -25.87 -15.52
CA ALA A 124 1.91 -27.12 -15.95
C ALA A 124 0.53 -27.39 -15.30
N ASP A 125 0.18 -26.66 -14.24
CA ASP A 125 -1.01 -26.88 -13.43
C ASP A 125 -2.06 -25.76 -13.61
N ASP A 126 -2.01 -25.05 -14.76
CA ASP A 126 -2.81 -23.84 -15.04
C ASP A 126 -2.61 -22.72 -13.98
N GLY A 127 -1.48 -22.77 -13.28
CA GLY A 127 -0.99 -21.75 -12.36
C GLY A 127 -0.05 -20.77 -13.02
N LYS A 128 0.51 -19.85 -12.23
CA LYS A 128 1.67 -19.04 -12.63
C LYS A 128 2.76 -19.18 -11.57
N ASP A 129 4.01 -18.80 -11.86
CA ASP A 129 5.09 -18.81 -10.88
C ASP A 129 5.44 -17.38 -10.45
N HIS A 130 6.40 -17.24 -9.53
CA HIS A 130 6.85 -15.95 -9.00
C HIS A 130 7.64 -15.16 -10.05
N TRP A 131 7.42 -13.85 -10.10
CA TRP A 131 8.15 -12.93 -10.97
C TRP A 131 8.74 -11.76 -10.16
N PRO A 132 10.02 -11.41 -10.35
CA PRO A 132 10.69 -10.39 -9.54
C PRO A 132 10.27 -8.95 -9.91
N ILE A 133 9.53 -8.78 -11.00
CA ILE A 133 9.02 -7.49 -11.45
C ILE A 133 7.58 -7.35 -10.99
N GLY A 134 7.30 -6.29 -10.24
CA GLY A 134 5.98 -5.92 -9.76
C GLY A 134 5.72 -4.42 -9.95
N SER A 135 4.63 -3.93 -9.37
CA SER A 135 4.23 -2.54 -9.43
C SER A 135 3.90 -1.99 -8.05
N VAL A 136 4.01 -0.67 -7.92
CA VAL A 136 3.47 0.09 -6.79
C VAL A 136 2.50 1.10 -7.35
N ILE A 137 1.30 1.16 -6.77
CA ILE A 137 0.29 2.17 -7.09
C ILE A 137 0.28 3.17 -5.93
N VAL A 138 0.37 4.46 -6.25
CA VAL A 138 0.24 5.54 -5.28
C VAL A 138 -0.92 6.43 -5.70
N MET A 139 -1.81 6.73 -4.76
CA MET A 139 -3.01 7.52 -5.00
C MET A 139 -3.15 8.62 -3.96
N GLU A 140 -3.49 9.82 -4.42
CA GLU A 140 -3.83 10.99 -3.63
C GLU A 140 -4.94 11.76 -4.36
N GLN A 141 -5.84 12.39 -3.62
CA GLN A 141 -6.86 13.24 -4.22
C GLN A 141 -6.21 14.49 -4.83
N ASN A 142 -6.58 14.83 -6.07
CA ASN A 142 -6.08 16.01 -6.79
C ASN A 142 -4.54 16.09 -6.96
N ALA A 143 -3.84 14.95 -6.94
CA ALA A 143 -2.41 14.90 -7.21
C ALA A 143 -2.04 15.46 -8.60
N SER A 144 -1.22 16.50 -8.64
CA SER A 144 -0.73 17.09 -9.90
C SER A 144 0.12 16.12 -10.73
N TRP A 145 0.76 15.17 -10.06
CA TRP A 145 1.58 14.11 -10.64
C TRP A 145 0.76 12.85 -10.98
N GLY A 146 -0.55 12.82 -10.75
CA GLY A 146 -1.41 11.65 -10.98
C GLY A 146 -1.60 11.29 -12.47
N ASN A 147 -2.48 10.33 -12.75
CA ASN A 147 -2.89 9.92 -14.11
C ASN A 147 -1.72 9.52 -15.03
N ARG A 148 -0.71 8.83 -14.48
CA ARG A 148 0.47 8.42 -15.23
C ARG A 148 1.05 7.11 -14.72
N VAL A 149 1.87 6.50 -15.57
CA VAL A 149 2.68 5.31 -15.27
C VAL A 149 4.15 5.68 -15.45
N ALA A 150 5.00 5.23 -14.54
CA ALA A 150 6.46 5.32 -14.64
C ALA A 150 7.03 3.90 -14.54
N GLY A 151 7.76 3.48 -15.58
CA GLY A 151 8.16 2.09 -15.75
C GLY A 151 7.64 1.53 -17.07
N GLU A 152 8.39 0.58 -17.62
CA GLU A 152 8.05 -0.11 -18.86
C GLU A 152 8.63 -1.52 -18.78
N THR A 153 7.90 -2.50 -19.33
CA THR A 153 8.33 -3.90 -19.38
C THR A 153 8.22 -4.43 -20.80
N ASP A 154 9.03 -5.41 -21.14
CA ASP A 154 8.90 -6.16 -22.40
C ASP A 154 7.81 -7.24 -22.33
N GLU A 155 7.64 -8.00 -23.41
CA GLU A 155 6.69 -9.11 -23.50
C GLU A 155 6.99 -10.27 -22.51
N GLY A 156 8.23 -10.36 -22.05
CA GLY A 156 8.67 -11.27 -21.01
C GLY A 156 8.44 -10.72 -19.61
N HIS A 157 7.83 -9.55 -19.46
CA HIS A 157 7.67 -8.84 -18.18
C HIS A 157 9.03 -8.47 -17.55
N ASN A 158 10.10 -8.33 -18.34
CA ASN A 158 11.38 -7.80 -17.86
C ASN A 158 11.34 -6.27 -17.85
N ALA A 159 11.89 -5.65 -16.80
CA ALA A 159 11.91 -4.20 -16.68
C ALA A 159 12.93 -3.55 -17.64
N TYR A 160 12.52 -2.47 -18.30
CA TYR A 160 13.43 -1.58 -19.02
C TYR A 160 14.07 -0.54 -18.10
N SER A 161 15.20 -0.02 -18.52
CA SER A 161 15.88 1.09 -17.83
C SER A 161 15.13 2.40 -18.07
N ILE A 162 14.88 3.14 -16.99
CA ILE A 162 14.09 4.38 -17.01
C ILE A 162 14.98 5.54 -16.57
N ASN A 163 14.88 6.66 -17.28
CA ASN A 163 15.53 7.89 -16.88
C ASN A 163 14.85 8.46 -15.61
N PRO A 164 15.56 8.66 -14.48
CA PRO A 164 14.93 9.06 -13.22
C PRO A 164 14.21 10.42 -13.26
N THR A 165 14.62 11.32 -14.16
CA THR A 165 14.03 12.67 -14.27
C THR A 165 12.86 12.70 -15.24
N THR A 166 13.02 12.14 -16.44
CA THR A 166 11.97 12.21 -17.48
C THR A 166 10.94 11.10 -17.36
N LEU A 167 11.29 10.03 -16.64
CA LEU A 167 10.47 8.83 -16.42
C LEU A 167 10.11 8.09 -17.72
N ARG A 168 10.92 8.30 -18.76
CA ARG A 168 10.85 7.59 -20.04
C ARG A 168 11.94 6.53 -20.10
N ARG A 169 11.72 5.51 -20.93
CA ARG A 169 12.74 4.52 -21.27
C ARG A 169 14.01 5.17 -21.79
N ASP A 170 15.13 4.75 -21.24
CA ASP A 170 16.48 5.19 -21.59
C ASP A 170 17.44 4.00 -21.40
N ASP A 171 17.65 3.23 -22.45
CA ASP A 171 18.46 2.01 -22.40
C ASP A 171 19.97 2.31 -22.26
N SER A 172 20.38 3.57 -22.44
CA SER A 172 21.80 3.97 -22.39
C SER A 172 22.21 4.54 -21.03
N ASN A 173 21.35 5.36 -20.42
CA ASN A 173 21.67 6.10 -19.19
C ASN A 173 20.60 5.97 -18.10
N GLY A 174 19.53 5.20 -18.34
CA GLY A 174 18.49 4.95 -17.35
C GLY A 174 18.93 3.93 -16.29
N THR A 175 18.04 3.68 -15.33
CA THR A 175 18.20 2.64 -14.31
C THR A 175 16.90 1.89 -14.13
N ILE A 176 16.98 0.63 -13.70
CA ILE A 176 15.80 -0.16 -13.34
C ILE A 176 15.15 0.47 -12.10
N ILE A 177 13.82 0.59 -12.13
CA ILE A 177 13.06 1.02 -10.94
C ILE A 177 13.07 -0.13 -9.93
N TYR A 178 13.54 0.15 -8.72
CA TYR A 178 13.55 -0.79 -7.60
C TYR A 178 12.69 -0.24 -6.45
N PRO A 179 12.25 -1.09 -5.50
CA PRO A 179 11.51 -0.63 -4.32
C PRO A 179 12.20 0.51 -3.57
N LYS A 180 13.54 0.48 -3.47
CA LYS A 180 14.32 1.56 -2.84
C LYS A 180 14.06 2.94 -3.47
N HIS A 181 13.84 3.02 -4.79
CA HIS A 181 13.55 4.28 -5.49
C HIS A 181 12.17 4.81 -5.10
N VAL A 182 11.18 3.92 -5.03
CA VAL A 182 9.79 4.27 -4.65
C VAL A 182 9.74 4.71 -3.18
N HIS A 183 10.36 3.96 -2.27
CA HIS A 183 10.41 4.32 -0.86
C HIS A 183 11.16 5.63 -0.60
N LYS A 184 12.29 5.88 -1.27
CA LYS A 184 13.01 7.15 -1.16
C LYS A 184 12.16 8.33 -1.63
N ALA A 185 11.50 8.19 -2.79
CA ALA A 185 10.62 9.21 -3.33
C ALA A 185 9.40 9.47 -2.41
N LEU A 186 8.78 8.42 -1.85
CA LEU A 186 7.67 8.55 -0.89
C LEU A 186 8.11 9.27 0.38
N ARG A 187 9.28 8.94 0.94
CA ARG A 187 9.80 9.66 2.12
C ARG A 187 10.00 11.14 1.83
N ARG A 188 10.50 11.51 0.66
CA ARG A 188 10.61 12.91 0.26
C ARG A 188 9.23 13.57 0.10
N HIS A 189 8.32 12.91 -0.61
CA HIS A 189 6.96 13.40 -0.85
C HIS A 189 6.19 13.66 0.44
N LEU A 190 6.30 12.74 1.41
CA LEU A 190 5.69 12.83 2.73
C LEU A 190 6.47 13.73 3.73
N GLY A 191 7.54 14.39 3.29
CA GLY A 191 8.35 15.29 4.15
C GLY A 191 9.15 14.57 5.25
N LEU A 192 9.41 13.27 5.09
CA LEU A 192 10.15 12.43 6.04
C LEU A 192 11.65 12.36 5.75
N GLU A 193 12.08 12.67 4.52
CA GLU A 193 13.50 12.67 4.15
C GLU A 193 14.31 13.66 5.02
N ASN A 194 15.48 13.23 5.50
CA ASN A 194 16.34 14.00 6.42
C ASN A 194 15.73 14.33 7.79
N THR A 195 14.62 13.68 8.17
CA THR A 195 14.08 13.77 9.54
C THR A 195 14.79 12.79 10.49
N VAL A 196 14.52 12.90 11.79
CA VAL A 196 15.03 11.95 12.80
C VAL A 196 14.60 10.50 12.54
N VAL A 197 13.45 10.29 11.88
CA VAL A 197 12.95 8.95 11.54
C VAL A 197 13.74 8.33 10.38
N ASP A 198 14.29 9.17 9.50
CA ASP A 198 15.07 8.74 8.32
C ASP A 198 16.55 8.48 8.66
N ALA A 199 17.06 9.06 9.75
CA ALA A 199 18.48 9.04 10.12
C ALA A 199 19.09 7.63 10.18
N ASP A 200 18.35 6.65 10.69
CA ASP A 200 18.83 5.27 10.84
C ASP A 200 18.57 4.38 9.60
N PHE A 201 17.80 4.86 8.62
CA PHE A 201 17.35 4.09 7.46
C PHE A 201 17.62 4.77 6.12
N GLN A 202 18.69 5.55 6.03
CA GLN A 202 18.99 6.37 4.86
C GLN A 202 19.18 5.53 3.58
N PHE A 203 18.60 6.00 2.48
CA PHE A 203 18.85 5.46 1.14
C PHE A 203 20.14 6.05 0.57
N VAL A 204 21.28 5.45 0.89
CA VAL A 204 22.60 5.84 0.36
C VAL A 204 22.76 5.32 -1.06
N ASN A 205 23.46 6.08 -1.93
CA ASN A 205 23.75 5.70 -3.32
C ASN A 205 22.52 5.22 -4.10
N THR A 206 21.40 5.92 -3.93
CA THR A 206 20.12 5.59 -4.55
C THR A 206 19.64 6.78 -5.37
N GLU A 207 19.35 6.53 -6.64
CA GLU A 207 18.91 7.52 -7.62
C GLU A 207 17.56 8.13 -7.22
N ASP A 208 17.38 9.40 -7.58
CA ASP A 208 16.13 10.13 -7.32
C ASP A 208 15.24 10.11 -8.54
N PHE A 209 14.15 9.36 -8.41
CA PHE A 209 13.09 9.33 -9.39
C PHE A 209 12.07 10.45 -9.11
N ALA A 210 11.69 11.16 -10.17
CA ALA A 210 10.76 12.28 -10.15
C ALA A 210 9.28 11.81 -10.14
N PHE A 211 8.95 10.85 -9.27
CA PHE A 211 7.60 10.23 -9.22
C PHE A 211 6.48 11.16 -8.73
N PHE A 212 6.83 12.26 -8.07
CA PHE A 212 5.84 13.17 -7.45
C PHE A 212 5.99 14.63 -7.91
N SER A 213 6.78 14.88 -8.96
CA SER A 213 6.97 16.21 -9.57
C SER A 213 6.00 16.49 -10.70
#